data_AF-A0A970DPJ6-F1
#
_entry.id   AF-A0A970DPJ6-F1
#
_cell.length_a   1.000
_cell.length_b   1.000
_cell.length_c   1.000
_cell.angle_alpha   90.00
_cell.angle_beta   90.00
_cell.angle_gamma   90.00
#
_symmetry.space_group_name_H-M   'P 1'
#
loop_
_entity.id
_entity.type
_entity.pdbx_description
1 polymer ?
#
loop_
_entity_poly.entity_id
_entity_poly.type
_entity_poly.pdbx_seq_one_letter_code
_entity_poly.pdbx_strand_id
1 'polypeptide(L)'
;MSTPKTRVASGILPQGGYHTIELPSAIGVSPGEEYMVWVKLSGNFYYGHPDKSLALNKSYLVAGGKIYNSEILFGINVYVNQVDYNNYLIINSEQPVNGELSPEDSIISFNDYISKDQGFSKISLKDEKGNELEKSIIINGKDLIIKELPENHINGKLVLLIPKDTLKSTKGQNMYKDYERQFYVYVQASAEVQFKDPILEEIIRSKLNKPTGVIAAGDMRTLIRLDASYCGITNLSGLEYAVKLQYLSLNDNKIISLKLLSCLYELSTLNIQNNYIKDISPLRNLTNLTNLNIMGNAIQDIWPLENLKALKSLNVSNNRISDIYPLHGLRNLTKLDVSANYIKDIYPLKIIAETNNTNLDLNLAENSIDFSDGSEASAILDIL
;
A
#
# COMPACT_ATOMS: atom_id res chain seq x y z
N MET A 1 3.92 31.58 39.48
CA MET A 1 3.66 30.27 38.86
C MET A 1 4.88 29.41 39.13
N SER A 2 4.74 28.34 39.90
CA SER A 2 5.82 27.38 40.16
C SER A 2 6.29 26.77 38.85
N THR A 3 7.60 26.61 38.68
CA THR A 3 8.16 25.82 37.59
C THR A 3 7.68 24.36 37.75
N PRO A 4 7.15 23.72 36.69
CA PRO A 4 6.68 22.35 36.78
C PRO A 4 7.82 21.43 37.22
N LYS A 5 7.60 20.62 38.25
CA LYS A 5 8.59 19.61 38.69
C LYS A 5 8.77 18.61 37.55
N THR A 6 10.01 18.44 37.10
CA THR A 6 10.38 17.51 36.02
C THR A 6 10.95 16.22 36.59
N ARG A 7 10.50 15.06 36.08
CA ARG A 7 11.03 13.73 36.41
C ARG A 7 11.17 12.88 35.14
N VAL A 8 12.11 11.93 35.15
CA VAL A 8 12.45 11.07 34.00
C VAL A 8 12.16 9.63 34.36
N ALA A 9 11.48 8.89 33.48
CA ALA A 9 11.25 7.45 33.54
C ALA A 9 11.71 6.80 32.23
N SER A 10 12.08 5.52 32.26
CA SER A 10 12.54 4.77 31.09
C SER A 10 12.06 3.33 31.14
N GLY A 11 11.84 2.74 29.97
CA GLY A 11 11.40 1.35 29.84
C GLY A 11 11.47 0.86 28.39
N ILE A 12 11.46 -0.47 28.22
CA ILE A 12 11.35 -1.14 26.92
C ILE A 12 9.92 -1.65 26.82
N LEU A 13 9.18 -1.23 25.79
CA LEU A 13 7.81 -1.68 25.54
C LEU A 13 7.78 -2.75 24.44
N PRO A 14 7.08 -3.87 24.64
CA PRO A 14 6.71 -4.77 23.55
C PRO A 14 5.82 -4.06 22.50
N GLN A 15 5.70 -4.60 21.29
CA GLN A 15 4.79 -4.04 20.28
C GLN A 15 3.35 -4.52 20.48
N GLY A 16 2.38 -3.60 20.48
CA GLY A 16 0.95 -3.85 20.54
C GLY A 16 0.36 -3.81 21.96
N GLY A 17 -0.73 -3.06 22.12
CA GLY A 17 -1.58 -3.06 23.31
C GLY A 17 -1.24 -1.99 24.35
N TYR A 18 -1.92 -2.03 25.49
CA TYR A 18 -1.69 -1.11 26.60
C TYR A 18 -0.56 -1.62 27.49
N HIS A 19 0.41 -0.76 27.75
CA HIS A 19 1.50 -1.03 28.67
C HIS A 19 1.47 -0.07 29.84
N THR A 20 1.98 -0.54 30.98
CA THR A 20 2.11 0.24 32.20
C THR A 20 3.59 0.40 32.52
N ILE A 21 4.07 1.63 32.67
CA ILE A 21 5.43 1.94 33.15
C ILE A 21 5.32 2.40 34.59
N GLU A 22 6.04 1.72 35.48
CA GLU A 22 6.16 2.11 36.88
C GLU A 22 7.13 3.28 37.00
N LEU A 23 6.74 4.31 37.74
CA LEU A 23 7.59 5.47 37.96
C LEU A 23 8.57 5.18 39.10
N PRO A 24 9.86 5.59 38.99
CA PRO A 24 10.91 5.16 39.93
C PRO A 24 10.74 5.58 41.40
N SER A 25 9.72 6.39 41.71
CA SER A 25 9.39 6.85 43.07
C SER A 25 7.94 7.32 43.15
N ALA A 26 7.28 7.15 44.31
CA ALA A 26 5.97 7.72 44.58
C ALA A 26 6.03 9.24 44.39
N ILE A 27 5.22 9.76 43.47
CA ILE A 27 5.23 11.17 43.10
C ILE A 27 4.41 11.93 44.16
N GLY A 28 5.09 12.73 44.98
CA GLY A 28 4.44 13.67 45.89
C GLY A 28 3.92 14.89 45.12
N VAL A 29 2.70 14.79 44.59
CA VAL A 29 1.97 15.88 43.92
C VAL A 29 0.63 16.09 44.58
N SER A 30 0.25 17.36 44.75
CA SER A 30 -1.06 17.70 45.29
C SER A 30 -2.14 17.51 44.22
N PRO A 31 -3.39 17.16 44.59
CA PRO A 31 -4.50 17.10 43.65
C PRO A 31 -4.62 18.42 42.86
N GLY A 32 -4.74 18.31 41.53
CA GLY A 32 -4.84 19.46 40.63
C GLY A 32 -3.50 20.10 40.19
N GLU A 33 -2.34 19.59 40.61
CA GLU A 33 -1.05 20.03 40.08
C GLU A 33 -0.70 19.32 38.76
N GLU A 34 -0.24 20.10 37.78
CA GLU A 34 0.34 19.59 36.54
C GLU A 34 1.86 19.39 36.71
N TYR A 35 2.38 18.28 36.22
CA TYR A 35 3.82 18.02 36.16
C TYR A 35 4.18 17.27 34.87
N MET A 36 5.48 17.34 34.53
CA MET A 36 6.00 16.84 33.26
C MET A 36 6.87 15.61 33.48
N VAL A 37 6.51 14.52 32.81
CA VAL A 37 7.28 13.26 32.81
C VAL A 37 7.97 13.10 31.47
N TRP A 38 9.27 12.82 31.50
CA TRP A 38 10.04 12.43 30.33
C TRP A 38 10.13 10.91 30.25
N VAL A 39 9.77 10.34 29.11
CA VAL A 39 9.86 8.90 28.87
C VAL A 39 10.91 8.65 27.80
N LYS A 40 11.93 7.84 28.11
CA LYS A 40 12.88 7.33 27.10
C LYS A 40 12.38 5.97 26.61
N LEU A 41 11.96 5.92 25.35
CA LEU A 41 11.56 4.69 24.64
C LEU A 41 12.70 4.24 23.71
N SER A 42 12.83 2.92 23.49
CA SER A 42 13.82 2.35 22.55
C SER A 42 13.13 1.44 21.54
N GLY A 43 13.11 1.83 20.26
CA GLY A 43 12.35 1.16 19.18
C GLY A 43 11.34 2.07 18.46
N ASN A 44 10.60 1.52 17.50
CA ASN A 44 9.53 2.22 16.77
C ASN A 44 8.19 2.06 17.52
N PHE A 45 7.56 3.16 17.92
CA PHE A 45 6.28 3.15 18.63
C PHE A 45 5.34 4.27 18.20
N TYR A 46 4.04 3.99 18.24
CA TYR A 46 2.95 4.93 18.09
C TYR A 46 2.15 4.96 19.39
N TYR A 47 1.68 6.13 19.83
CA TYR A 47 0.86 6.25 21.05
C TYR A 47 -0.46 6.96 20.75
N GLY A 48 -1.56 6.28 21.08
CA GLY A 48 -2.93 6.72 20.85
C GLY A 48 -3.54 7.52 22.01
N HIS A 49 -4.80 7.92 21.85
CA HIS A 49 -5.55 8.57 22.93
C HIS A 49 -5.70 7.62 24.13
N PRO A 50 -5.45 8.09 25.37
CA PRO A 50 -5.58 7.23 26.54
C PRO A 50 -7.04 6.83 26.73
N ASP A 51 -7.28 5.54 26.95
CA ASP A 51 -8.58 5.06 27.38
C ASP A 51 -8.76 5.37 28.87
N LYS A 52 -9.59 6.39 29.15
CA LYS A 52 -9.89 6.83 30.51
C LYS A 52 -10.57 5.74 31.35
N SER A 53 -11.22 4.75 30.73
CA SER A 53 -11.91 3.67 31.43
C SER A 53 -10.95 2.67 32.08
N LEU A 54 -9.73 2.51 31.54
CA LEU A 54 -8.68 1.67 32.13
C LEU A 54 -8.02 2.31 33.37
N ALA A 55 -8.23 3.61 33.56
CA ALA A 55 -7.64 4.40 34.65
C ALA A 55 -8.53 4.51 35.90
N LEU A 56 -9.41 3.53 36.17
CA LEU A 56 -10.31 3.43 37.35
C LEU A 56 -9.71 4.07 38.63
N ASN A 57 -10.09 5.33 38.91
CA ASN A 57 -9.62 6.15 40.04
C ASN A 57 -8.11 6.43 40.14
N LYS A 58 -7.35 6.28 39.05
CA LYS A 58 -5.90 6.51 38.93
C LYS A 58 -5.59 7.81 38.17
N SER A 59 -4.39 8.34 38.35
CA SER A 59 -3.87 9.45 37.53
C SER A 59 -3.77 9.03 36.06
N TYR A 60 -4.12 9.92 35.12
CA TYR A 60 -4.16 9.61 33.67
C TYR A 60 -3.56 10.73 32.82
N LEU A 61 -3.20 10.39 31.59
CA LEU A 61 -2.52 11.29 30.63
C LEU A 61 -3.49 12.00 29.69
N VAL A 62 -3.06 13.12 29.12
CA VAL A 62 -3.69 13.77 27.96
C VAL A 62 -2.61 14.25 27.00
N ALA A 63 -2.27 13.43 25.99
CA ALA A 63 -1.43 13.85 24.87
C ALA A 63 -1.70 12.97 23.63
N GLY A 64 -1.52 13.51 22.43
CA GLY A 64 -1.53 12.79 21.15
C GLY A 64 -0.49 13.40 20.19
N GLY A 65 0.20 12.56 19.41
CA GLY A 65 1.27 13.01 18.49
C GLY A 65 1.90 11.87 17.68
N LYS A 66 2.77 12.22 16.72
CA LYS A 66 3.52 11.27 15.84
C LYS A 66 5.01 11.63 15.84
N ILE A 67 5.91 10.66 15.94
CA ILE A 67 7.36 10.88 15.92
C ILE A 67 8.06 9.75 15.15
N TYR A 68 9.05 10.09 14.31
CA TYR A 68 9.87 9.14 13.54
C TYR A 68 11.37 9.33 13.85
N ASN A 69 12.11 8.23 14.04
CA ASN A 69 13.58 8.16 14.17
C ASN A 69 14.27 9.18 15.13
N SER A 70 14.38 8.83 16.42
CA SER A 70 15.59 9.03 17.27
C SER A 70 15.33 8.59 18.73
N GLU A 71 16.39 8.50 19.54
CA GLU A 71 16.32 8.42 21.01
C GLU A 71 15.67 9.70 21.59
N ILE A 72 14.35 9.83 21.44
CA ILE A 72 13.64 11.06 21.80
C ILE A 72 13.12 10.95 23.24
N LEU A 73 13.56 11.91 24.04
CA LEU A 73 12.86 12.34 25.25
C LEU A 73 11.62 13.12 24.80
N PHE A 74 10.41 12.71 25.19
CA PHE A 74 9.20 13.53 25.05
C PHE A 74 8.56 13.79 26.41
N GLY A 75 8.07 15.02 26.60
CA GLY A 75 7.40 15.46 27.82
C GLY A 75 5.90 15.21 27.73
N ILE A 76 5.33 14.54 28.73
CA ILE A 76 3.90 14.31 28.84
C ILE A 76 3.37 15.07 30.07
N ASN A 77 2.26 15.80 29.90
CA ASN A 77 1.54 16.40 31.01
C ASN A 77 0.66 15.34 31.69
N VAL A 78 0.85 15.18 33.00
CA VAL A 78 0.07 14.25 33.83
C VAL A 78 -0.85 15.03 34.74
N TYR A 79 -2.12 14.60 34.83
CA TYR A 79 -3.11 15.21 35.70
C TYR A 79 -3.44 14.29 36.88
N VAL A 80 -3.29 14.81 38.11
CA VAL A 80 -3.56 14.06 39.36
C VAL A 80 -4.97 14.36 39.85
N ASN A 81 -5.82 13.34 39.83
CA ASN A 81 -7.21 13.46 40.28
C ASN A 81 -7.36 13.21 41.81
N GLN A 82 -6.55 12.29 42.39
CA GLN A 82 -6.51 11.96 43.82
C GLN A 82 -5.07 11.54 44.22
N VAL A 83 -4.74 11.54 45.52
CA VAL A 83 -3.42 11.10 46.04
C VAL A 83 -3.28 9.58 45.83
N ASP A 84 -2.74 9.19 44.68
CA ASP A 84 -2.48 7.79 44.31
C ASP A 84 -1.00 7.43 44.56
N TYR A 85 -0.75 6.42 45.39
CA TYR A 85 0.59 5.99 45.79
C TYR A 85 1.28 5.11 44.74
N ASN A 86 0.53 4.57 43.76
CA ASN A 86 1.02 3.53 42.85
C ASN A 86 1.58 4.05 41.51
N ASN A 87 1.42 5.35 41.20
CA ASN A 87 2.11 6.11 40.14
C ASN A 87 2.55 5.32 38.88
N TYR A 88 1.57 4.95 38.07
CA TYR A 88 1.78 4.25 36.81
C TYR A 88 1.49 5.15 35.60
N LEU A 89 2.29 4.98 34.55
CA LEU A 89 2.09 5.60 33.23
C LEU A 89 1.51 4.58 32.25
N ILE A 90 0.32 4.84 31.70
CA ILE A 90 -0.29 3.96 30.68
C ILE A 90 0.05 4.50 29.29
N ILE A 91 0.78 3.71 28.49
CA ILE A 91 1.10 4.01 27.10
C ILE A 91 0.49 2.93 26.23
N ASN A 92 -0.32 3.31 25.24
CA ASN A 92 -0.70 2.41 24.17
C ASN A 92 0.45 2.34 23.17
N SER A 93 0.94 1.15 22.84
CA SER A 93 1.81 0.96 21.68
C SER A 93 0.96 0.43 20.53
N GLU A 94 0.72 1.26 19.52
CA GLU A 94 0.11 0.78 18.29
C GLU A 94 1.17 0.10 17.42
N GLN A 95 0.82 -1.05 16.85
CA GLN A 95 1.53 -1.57 15.68
C GLN A 95 1.50 -0.47 14.60
N PRO A 96 2.57 -0.26 13.82
CA PRO A 96 2.55 0.69 12.72
C PRO A 96 1.45 0.27 11.75
N VAL A 97 0.27 0.89 11.86
CA VAL A 97 -0.77 0.73 10.86
C VAL A 97 -0.31 1.59 9.69
N ASN A 98 0.49 0.99 8.81
CA ASN A 98 0.84 1.56 7.51
C ASN A 98 -0.45 1.66 6.67
N GLY A 99 -1.29 2.64 6.99
CA GLY A 99 -2.45 3.03 6.19
C GLY A 99 -3.52 1.95 6.00
N GLU A 100 -3.71 1.01 6.93
CA GLU A 100 -4.89 0.13 6.89
C GLU A 100 -6.12 0.93 7.29
N LEU A 101 -7.10 0.98 6.39
CA LEU A 101 -8.48 1.18 6.78
C LEU A 101 -9.02 -0.21 7.14
N SER A 102 -9.39 -0.42 8.40
CA SER A 102 -10.26 -1.55 8.71
C SER A 102 -11.60 -1.32 7.97
N PRO A 103 -12.34 -2.38 7.58
CA PRO A 103 -13.66 -2.23 6.96
C PRO A 103 -14.64 -1.37 7.77
N GLU A 104 -14.36 -1.17 9.07
CA GLU A 104 -15.32 -0.57 10.01
C GLU A 104 -15.02 0.89 10.40
N ASP A 105 -13.80 1.43 10.26
CA ASP A 105 -13.57 2.85 10.62
C ASP A 105 -12.36 3.49 9.93
N SER A 106 -12.62 4.45 9.04
CA SER A 106 -11.60 5.34 8.48
C SER A 106 -11.88 6.77 8.87
N ILE A 107 -11.27 7.23 9.97
CA ILE A 107 -11.54 8.56 10.53
C ILE A 107 -10.50 9.57 10.01
N ILE A 108 -10.96 10.64 9.36
CA ILE A 108 -10.18 11.83 9.03
C ILE A 108 -10.62 12.95 9.97
N SER A 109 -9.77 13.28 10.94
CA SER A 109 -10.03 14.34 11.91
C SER A 109 -9.51 15.69 11.45
N PHE A 110 -10.33 16.72 11.68
CA PHE A 110 -10.01 18.11 11.38
C PHE A 110 -9.75 18.95 12.64
N ASN A 111 -9.07 20.09 12.45
CA ASN A 111 -8.74 21.01 13.54
C ASN A 111 -9.95 21.84 14.03
N ASP A 112 -11.06 21.84 13.29
CA ASP A 112 -12.28 22.56 13.63
C ASP A 112 -13.51 21.73 13.21
N TYR A 113 -14.68 22.07 13.75
CA TYR A 113 -15.95 21.45 13.38
C TYR A 113 -16.31 21.75 11.93
N ILE A 114 -16.77 20.71 11.24
CA ILE A 114 -17.24 20.81 9.87
C ILE A 114 -18.65 21.40 9.88
N SER A 115 -18.89 22.43 9.05
CA SER A 115 -20.24 22.95 8.83
C SER A 115 -21.12 21.92 8.10
N LYS A 116 -22.42 21.85 8.46
CA LYS A 116 -23.40 20.91 7.87
C LYS A 116 -24.02 21.40 6.54
N ASP A 117 -23.33 22.28 5.82
CA ASP A 117 -23.82 22.88 4.57
C ASP A 117 -23.80 21.89 3.37
N GLN A 118 -24.49 22.27 2.27
CA GLN A 118 -24.75 21.39 1.10
C GLN A 118 -23.50 20.95 0.31
N GLY A 119 -22.30 21.37 0.72
CA GLY A 119 -21.03 20.94 0.13
C GLY A 119 -20.79 19.43 0.23
N PHE A 120 -21.40 18.75 1.20
CA PHE A 120 -21.23 17.30 1.42
C PHE A 120 -21.45 16.44 0.17
N SER A 121 -22.42 16.82 -0.67
CA SER A 121 -22.70 16.15 -1.96
C SER A 121 -21.56 16.18 -2.97
N LYS A 122 -20.51 16.98 -2.73
CA LYS A 122 -19.34 17.11 -3.61
C LYS A 122 -18.16 16.25 -3.17
N ILE A 123 -18.24 15.61 -1.99
CA ILE A 123 -17.22 14.68 -1.53
C ILE A 123 -17.48 13.35 -2.22
N SER A 124 -16.50 12.86 -2.98
CA SER A 124 -16.63 11.56 -3.65
C SER A 124 -15.61 10.58 -3.09
N LEU A 125 -16.08 9.37 -2.80
CA LEU A 125 -15.23 8.20 -2.56
C LEU A 125 -15.42 7.29 -3.75
N LYS A 126 -14.34 7.02 -4.49
CA LYS A 126 -14.39 6.19 -5.70
C LYS A 126 -13.60 4.92 -5.52
N ASP A 127 -14.06 3.85 -6.15
CA ASP A 127 -13.29 2.61 -6.30
C ASP A 127 -12.21 2.71 -7.38
N GLU A 128 -11.42 1.65 -7.54
CA GLU A 128 -10.35 1.57 -8.54
C GLU A 128 -10.85 1.61 -9.99
N LYS A 129 -12.17 1.50 -10.22
CA LYS A 129 -12.84 1.61 -11.53
C LYS A 129 -13.48 2.98 -11.73
N GLY A 130 -13.41 3.87 -10.73
CA GLY A 130 -13.99 5.21 -10.76
C GLY A 130 -15.47 5.28 -10.39
N ASN A 131 -16.06 4.19 -9.89
CA ASN A 131 -17.45 4.17 -9.43
C ASN A 131 -17.55 4.85 -8.07
N GLU A 132 -18.58 5.67 -7.87
CA GLU A 132 -18.78 6.47 -6.67
C GLU A 132 -19.52 5.70 -5.56
N LEU A 133 -19.08 5.87 -4.30
CA LEU A 133 -19.52 5.14 -3.11
C LEU A 133 -20.24 6.06 -2.09
N GLU A 134 -21.16 6.91 -2.58
CA GLU A 134 -21.82 8.05 -1.88
C GLU A 134 -22.36 7.80 -0.45
N LYS A 135 -22.61 6.55 -0.02
CA LYS A 135 -23.16 6.22 1.31
C LYS A 135 -22.12 5.80 2.35
N SER A 136 -20.86 5.69 1.94
CA SER A 136 -19.79 5.17 2.79
C SER A 136 -19.20 6.25 3.68
N ILE A 137 -19.47 7.53 3.46
CA ILE A 137 -18.89 8.64 4.23
C ILE A 137 -19.95 9.25 5.14
N ILE A 138 -19.59 9.56 6.37
CA ILE A 138 -20.36 10.40 7.28
C ILE A 138 -19.48 11.47 7.91
N ILE A 139 -20.11 12.53 8.44
CA ILE A 139 -19.43 13.55 9.24
C ILE A 139 -19.94 13.47 10.68
N ASN A 140 -19.02 13.36 11.63
CA ASN A 140 -19.31 13.43 13.05
C ASN A 140 -18.46 14.53 13.71
N GLY A 141 -19.05 15.72 13.85
CA GLY A 141 -18.37 16.87 14.44
C GLY A 141 -17.20 17.38 13.61
N LYS A 142 -15.96 17.09 14.05
CA LYS A 142 -14.72 17.44 13.35
C LYS A 142 -14.17 16.27 12.51
N ASP A 143 -14.88 15.14 12.48
CA ASP A 143 -14.40 13.91 11.89
C ASP A 143 -15.20 13.57 10.63
N LEU A 144 -14.51 13.21 9.54
CA LEU A 144 -15.09 12.54 8.39
C LEU A 144 -14.76 11.06 8.51
N ILE A 145 -15.79 10.23 8.61
CA ILE A 145 -15.69 8.80 8.87
C ILE A 145 -16.14 8.04 7.63
N ILE A 146 -15.31 7.13 7.13
CA ILE A 146 -15.72 6.14 6.13
C ILE A 146 -16.23 4.91 6.90
N LYS A 147 -17.52 4.65 6.79
CA LYS A 147 -18.33 3.76 7.64
C LYS A 147 -18.40 2.31 7.18
N GLU A 148 -18.59 2.11 5.88
CA GLU A 148 -18.78 0.77 5.30
C GLU A 148 -18.08 0.76 3.95
N LEU A 149 -16.99 0.01 3.86
CA LEU A 149 -16.36 -0.28 2.58
C LEU A 149 -17.11 -1.45 1.96
N PRO A 150 -17.62 -1.37 0.72
CA PRO A 150 -18.39 -2.46 0.17
C PRO A 150 -17.53 -3.73 0.16
N GLU A 151 -18.08 -4.85 0.63
CA GLU A 151 -17.39 -6.15 0.72
C GLU A 151 -16.75 -6.60 -0.61
N ASN A 152 -17.21 -6.02 -1.73
CA ASN A 152 -16.72 -6.29 -3.08
C ASN A 152 -15.44 -5.52 -3.48
N HIS A 153 -14.90 -4.68 -2.59
CA HIS A 153 -13.72 -3.83 -2.81
C HIS A 153 -12.52 -4.21 -1.92
N ILE A 154 -12.56 -5.41 -1.36
CA ILE A 154 -11.50 -5.98 -0.53
C ILE A 154 -10.23 -6.17 -1.37
N ASN A 155 -9.10 -5.66 -0.86
CA ASN A 155 -7.80 -5.53 -1.56
C ASN A 155 -7.80 -4.52 -2.72
N GLY A 156 -8.79 -3.62 -2.77
CA GLY A 156 -8.91 -2.55 -3.76
C GLY A 156 -8.32 -1.21 -3.31
N LYS A 157 -8.30 -0.26 -4.25
CA LYS A 157 -7.85 1.11 -4.03
C LYS A 157 -9.05 2.04 -4.00
N LEU A 158 -9.16 2.84 -2.96
CA LEU A 158 -10.15 3.91 -2.85
C LEU A 158 -9.50 5.26 -3.07
N VAL A 159 -10.22 6.15 -3.75
CA VAL A 159 -9.82 7.53 -3.92
C VAL A 159 -10.88 8.43 -3.28
N LEU A 160 -10.49 9.12 -2.22
CA LEU A 160 -11.29 10.17 -1.61
C LEU A 160 -10.92 11.51 -2.24
N LEU A 161 -11.93 12.19 -2.78
CA LEU A 161 -11.82 13.53 -3.35
C LEU A 161 -12.69 14.49 -2.54
N ILE A 162 -12.06 15.51 -1.97
CA ILE A 162 -12.71 16.63 -1.29
C ILE A 162 -12.31 17.92 -2.03
N PRO A 163 -13.19 18.49 -2.87
CA PRO A 163 -12.92 19.75 -3.55
C PRO A 163 -12.74 20.90 -2.55
N LYS A 164 -11.87 21.86 -2.86
CA LYS A 164 -11.48 23.00 -2.00
C LYS A 164 -12.64 23.77 -1.36
N ASP A 165 -13.72 23.96 -2.09
CA ASP A 165 -14.87 24.78 -1.66
C ASP A 165 -15.96 23.96 -0.95
N THR A 166 -15.64 22.72 -0.57
CA THR A 166 -16.59 21.74 -0.04
C THR A 166 -16.71 21.76 1.47
N LEU A 167 -15.57 21.73 2.18
CA LEU A 167 -15.56 21.70 3.64
C LEU A 167 -15.20 23.09 4.19
N LYS A 168 -16.14 23.69 4.93
CA LYS A 168 -15.94 24.96 5.62
C LYS A 168 -16.03 24.78 7.13
N SER A 169 -15.24 25.56 7.86
CA SER A 169 -15.35 25.65 9.31
C SER A 169 -16.67 26.32 9.70
N THR A 170 -17.03 26.24 10.99
CA THR A 170 -18.16 26.97 11.57
C THR A 170 -18.11 28.49 11.39
N LYS A 171 -16.94 29.04 11.03
CA LYS A 171 -16.71 30.46 10.73
C LYS A 171 -16.74 30.78 9.23
N GLY A 172 -17.10 29.81 8.37
CA GLY A 172 -17.22 29.98 6.92
C GLY A 172 -15.89 29.97 6.15
N GLN A 173 -14.78 29.56 6.78
CA GLN A 173 -13.47 29.46 6.14
C GLN A 173 -13.27 28.08 5.52
N ASN A 174 -12.74 28.00 4.30
CA ASN A 174 -12.40 26.72 3.67
C ASN A 174 -11.36 25.98 4.52
N MET A 175 -11.60 24.69 4.77
CA MET A 175 -10.75 23.87 5.62
C MET A 175 -9.51 23.32 4.88
N TYR A 176 -9.57 23.18 3.54
CA TYR A 176 -8.49 22.65 2.70
C TYR A 176 -8.36 23.40 1.36
N LYS A 177 -7.25 23.18 0.67
CA LYS A 177 -7.17 23.22 -0.81
C LYS A 177 -7.80 21.93 -1.38
N ASP A 178 -7.80 21.71 -2.69
CA ASP A 178 -8.28 20.42 -3.23
C ASP A 178 -7.51 19.27 -2.54
N TYR A 179 -8.25 18.33 -1.95
CA TYR A 179 -7.70 17.23 -1.17
C TYR A 179 -8.08 15.91 -1.84
N GLU A 180 -7.07 15.26 -2.41
CA GLU A 180 -7.17 13.91 -2.96
C GLU A 180 -6.31 12.97 -2.10
N ARG A 181 -6.89 11.88 -1.63
CA ARG A 181 -6.15 10.84 -0.91
C ARG A 181 -6.55 9.46 -1.36
N GLN A 182 -5.54 8.62 -1.57
CA GLN A 182 -5.71 7.23 -1.93
C GLN A 182 -5.59 6.38 -0.67
N PHE A 183 -6.51 5.44 -0.51
CA PHE A 183 -6.53 4.46 0.56
C PHE A 183 -6.52 3.06 -0.03
N TYR A 184 -5.92 2.14 0.70
CA TYR A 184 -5.97 0.72 0.36
C TYR A 184 -6.86 0.03 1.38
N VAL A 185 -7.84 -0.71 0.87
CA VAL A 185 -8.76 -1.48 1.70
C VAL A 185 -8.26 -2.90 1.73
N TYR A 186 -8.11 -3.45 2.92
CA TYR A 186 -7.65 -4.81 3.06
C TYR A 186 -8.69 -5.66 3.77
N VAL A 187 -8.63 -6.96 3.54
CA VAL A 187 -9.39 -7.95 4.31
C VAL A 187 -9.12 -7.75 5.82
N GLN A 188 -9.99 -8.18 6.71
CA GLN A 188 -9.59 -8.26 8.13
C GLN A 188 -8.35 -9.14 8.30
N ALA A 189 -7.39 -8.71 9.12
CA ALA A 189 -6.11 -9.41 9.29
C ALA A 189 -6.27 -10.84 9.83
N SER A 190 -7.35 -11.11 10.57
CA SER A 190 -7.70 -12.42 11.13
C SER A 190 -8.36 -13.38 10.12
N ALA A 191 -8.75 -12.90 8.94
CA ALA A 191 -9.43 -13.75 7.97
C ALA A 191 -8.52 -14.88 7.48
N GLU A 192 -9.05 -16.10 7.47
CA GLU A 192 -8.33 -17.28 7.00
C GLU A 192 -8.15 -17.25 5.47
N VAL A 193 -6.94 -17.58 5.02
CA VAL A 193 -6.58 -17.62 3.60
C VAL A 193 -6.72 -19.05 3.09
N GLN A 194 -7.48 -19.20 2.00
CA GLN A 194 -7.73 -20.50 1.37
C GLN A 194 -6.82 -20.67 0.15
N PHE A 195 -5.99 -21.71 0.17
CA PHE A 195 -5.13 -22.08 -0.96
C PHE A 195 -5.74 -23.22 -1.75
N LYS A 196 -5.78 -23.07 -3.08
CA LYS A 196 -6.22 -24.16 -3.99
C LYS A 196 -5.06 -24.99 -4.52
N ASP A 197 -3.85 -24.45 -4.45
CA ASP A 197 -2.63 -25.12 -4.85
C ASP A 197 -1.82 -25.44 -3.59
N PRO A 198 -1.68 -26.73 -3.20
CA PRO A 198 -0.99 -27.10 -1.97
C PRO A 198 0.51 -26.81 -2.03
N ILE A 199 1.11 -26.75 -3.22
CA ILE A 199 2.54 -26.44 -3.39
C ILE A 199 2.76 -24.95 -3.10
N LEU A 200 1.87 -24.10 -3.61
CA LEU A 200 1.90 -22.67 -3.30
C LEU A 200 1.73 -22.43 -1.79
N GLU A 201 0.79 -23.14 -1.13
CA GLU A 201 0.62 -23.06 0.31
C GLU A 201 1.90 -23.44 1.07
N GLU A 202 2.54 -24.56 0.70
CA GLU A 202 3.78 -25.01 1.34
C GLU A 202 4.91 -23.98 1.23
N ILE A 203 5.09 -23.37 0.06
CA ILE A 203 6.09 -22.33 -0.17
C ILE A 203 5.80 -21.11 0.70
N ILE A 204 4.53 -20.70 0.80
CA ILE A 204 4.11 -19.58 1.64
C ILE A 204 4.33 -19.90 3.12
N ARG A 205 3.99 -21.10 3.58
CA ARG A 205 4.26 -21.55 4.96
C ARG A 205 5.74 -21.47 5.29
N SER A 206 6.59 -21.96 4.40
CA SER A 206 8.05 -21.86 4.53
C SER A 206 8.49 -20.40 4.62
N LYS A 207 7.96 -19.54 3.74
CA LYS A 207 8.31 -18.12 3.70
C LYS A 207 7.88 -17.35 4.95
N LEU A 208 6.74 -17.73 5.55
CA LEU A 208 6.20 -17.17 6.78
C LEU A 208 6.80 -17.80 8.05
N ASN A 209 7.63 -18.85 7.91
CA ASN A 209 8.08 -19.69 9.02
C ASN A 209 6.90 -20.23 9.86
N LYS A 210 5.83 -20.67 9.19
CA LYS A 210 4.55 -21.11 9.77
C LYS A 210 4.13 -22.48 9.23
N PRO A 211 4.78 -23.58 9.66
CA PRO A 211 4.58 -24.90 9.08
C PRO A 211 3.21 -25.51 9.38
N THR A 212 2.51 -25.04 10.41
CA THR A 212 1.19 -25.55 10.82
C THR A 212 0.26 -24.40 11.20
N GLY A 213 -1.02 -24.70 11.37
CA GLY A 213 -2.05 -23.74 11.75
C GLY A 213 -2.56 -22.88 10.59
N VAL A 214 -3.51 -22.00 10.91
CA VAL A 214 -4.17 -21.12 9.95
C VAL A 214 -3.20 -20.05 9.44
N ILE A 215 -3.12 -19.88 8.11
CA ILE A 215 -2.53 -18.69 7.50
C ILE A 215 -3.63 -17.63 7.43
N ALA A 216 -3.43 -16.52 8.12
CA ALA A 216 -4.36 -15.40 8.12
C ALA A 216 -3.94 -14.34 7.09
N ALA A 217 -4.88 -13.49 6.67
CA ALA A 217 -4.64 -12.41 5.72
C ALA A 217 -3.55 -11.44 6.21
N GLY A 218 -3.46 -11.22 7.53
CA GLY A 218 -2.40 -10.43 8.16
C GLY A 218 -1.01 -11.06 7.98
N ASP A 219 -0.91 -12.39 8.03
CA ASP A 219 0.36 -13.09 7.77
C ASP A 219 0.81 -12.83 6.32
N MET A 220 -0.12 -12.92 5.36
CA MET A 220 0.16 -12.70 3.94
C MET A 220 0.65 -11.28 3.63
N ARG A 221 0.21 -10.27 4.40
CA ARG A 221 0.68 -8.88 4.27
C ARG A 221 2.12 -8.66 4.70
N THR A 222 2.74 -9.62 5.37
CA THR A 222 4.16 -9.55 5.72
C THR A 222 5.06 -9.94 4.55
N LEU A 223 4.51 -10.56 3.50
CA LEU A 223 5.26 -11.00 2.34
C LEU A 223 5.64 -9.81 1.44
N ILE A 224 6.93 -9.49 1.43
CA ILE A 224 7.51 -8.47 0.53
C ILE A 224 8.07 -9.11 -0.75
N ARG A 225 8.55 -10.35 -0.65
CA ARG A 225 9.20 -11.08 -1.74
C ARG A 225 8.80 -12.54 -1.70
N LEU A 226 8.40 -13.09 -2.85
CA LEU A 226 8.11 -14.50 -3.04
C LEU A 226 8.76 -15.00 -4.33
N ASP A 227 9.47 -16.12 -4.22
CA ASP A 227 9.93 -16.90 -5.36
C ASP A 227 9.33 -18.30 -5.23
N ALA A 228 8.55 -18.66 -6.23
CA ALA A 228 7.84 -19.93 -6.34
C ALA A 228 7.99 -20.49 -7.78
N SER A 229 9.17 -20.26 -8.37
CA SER A 229 9.51 -20.71 -9.72
C SER A 229 9.80 -22.22 -9.75
N TYR A 230 9.53 -22.88 -10.87
CA TYR A 230 9.80 -24.32 -11.09
C TYR A 230 9.09 -25.27 -10.11
N CYS A 231 7.94 -24.86 -9.57
CA CYS A 231 7.21 -25.62 -8.55
C CYS A 231 6.03 -26.41 -9.12
N GLY A 232 5.67 -26.20 -10.39
CA GLY A 232 4.50 -26.83 -11.00
C GLY A 232 3.16 -26.24 -10.56
N ILE A 233 3.17 -25.00 -10.06
CA ILE A 233 1.99 -24.29 -9.57
C ILE A 233 0.99 -24.07 -10.71
N THR A 234 -0.27 -24.31 -10.43
CA THR A 234 -1.39 -24.16 -11.38
C THR A 234 -2.39 -23.10 -10.96
N ASN A 235 -2.48 -22.81 -9.65
CA ASN A 235 -3.46 -21.90 -9.10
C ASN A 235 -2.83 -20.92 -8.10
N LEU A 236 -3.20 -19.65 -8.20
CA LEU A 236 -2.65 -18.56 -7.40
C LEU A 236 -3.53 -18.15 -6.20
N SER A 237 -4.61 -18.89 -5.92
CA SER A 237 -5.51 -18.63 -4.78
C SER A 237 -4.73 -18.50 -3.49
N GLY A 238 -4.96 -17.40 -2.79
CA GLY A 238 -4.27 -16.98 -1.58
C GLY A 238 -3.26 -15.84 -1.80
N LEU A 239 -2.72 -15.67 -3.01
CA LEU A 239 -1.79 -14.57 -3.30
C LEU A 239 -2.45 -13.20 -3.35
N GLU A 240 -3.76 -13.12 -3.60
CA GLU A 240 -4.52 -11.86 -3.57
C GLU A 240 -4.45 -11.15 -2.21
N TYR A 241 -4.08 -11.87 -1.14
CA TYR A 241 -3.89 -11.34 0.21
C TYR A 241 -2.47 -10.78 0.46
N ALA A 242 -1.50 -11.09 -0.40
CA ALA A 242 -0.11 -10.64 -0.30
C ALA A 242 0.09 -9.23 -0.87
N VAL A 243 -0.79 -8.30 -0.51
CA VAL A 243 -0.87 -6.93 -1.07
C VAL A 243 0.37 -6.06 -0.89
N LYS A 244 1.30 -6.44 -0.01
CA LYS A 244 2.61 -5.78 0.21
C LYS A 244 3.74 -6.39 -0.61
N LEU A 245 3.44 -7.34 -1.49
CA LEU A 245 4.42 -8.02 -2.30
C LEU A 245 4.99 -7.06 -3.35
N GLN A 246 6.32 -6.90 -3.33
CA GLN A 246 7.06 -6.03 -4.24
C GLN A 246 7.79 -6.83 -5.32
N TYR A 247 8.13 -8.08 -5.03
CA TYR A 247 8.76 -9.00 -5.95
C TYR A 247 8.03 -10.35 -5.95
N LEU A 248 7.65 -10.80 -7.14
CA LEU A 248 7.05 -12.11 -7.38
C LEU A 248 7.75 -12.81 -8.55
N SER A 249 8.27 -14.00 -8.30
CA SER A 249 8.75 -14.91 -9.34
C SER A 249 7.94 -16.20 -9.35
N LEU A 250 7.34 -16.48 -10.50
CA LEU A 250 6.46 -17.61 -10.80
C LEU A 250 6.87 -18.28 -12.13
N ASN A 251 8.15 -18.13 -12.50
CA ASN A 251 8.70 -18.69 -13.72
C ASN A 251 8.52 -20.21 -13.80
N ASP A 252 8.33 -20.72 -15.01
CA ASP A 252 8.39 -22.16 -15.29
C ASP A 252 7.38 -22.96 -14.45
N ASN A 253 6.13 -22.49 -14.44
CA ASN A 253 4.99 -23.11 -13.78
C ASN A 253 3.91 -23.48 -14.82
N LYS A 254 2.68 -23.74 -14.37
CA LYS A 254 1.55 -24.12 -15.22
C LYS A 254 0.39 -23.14 -15.06
N ILE A 255 0.69 -21.87 -14.86
CA ILE A 255 -0.29 -20.81 -14.58
C ILE A 255 -0.98 -20.41 -15.88
N ILE A 256 -2.31 -20.31 -15.81
CA ILE A 256 -3.16 -19.88 -16.93
C ILE A 256 -3.75 -18.49 -16.68
N SER A 257 -4.02 -18.14 -15.42
CA SER A 257 -4.77 -16.94 -15.04
C SER A 257 -4.02 -16.09 -14.02
N LEU A 258 -3.96 -14.77 -14.30
CA LEU A 258 -3.37 -13.76 -13.44
C LEU A 258 -4.39 -12.99 -12.62
N LYS A 259 -5.67 -13.38 -12.66
CA LYS A 259 -6.77 -12.60 -12.05
C LYS A 259 -6.50 -12.21 -10.59
N LEU A 260 -5.87 -13.11 -9.83
CA LEU A 260 -5.59 -12.91 -8.41
C LEU A 260 -4.41 -11.98 -8.12
N LEU A 261 -3.70 -11.52 -9.15
CA LEU A 261 -2.60 -10.56 -9.02
C LEU A 261 -3.06 -9.10 -9.20
N SER A 262 -4.32 -8.85 -9.58
CA SER A 262 -4.80 -7.50 -9.96
C SER A 262 -4.79 -6.48 -8.82
N CYS A 263 -4.74 -6.94 -7.58
CA CYS A 263 -4.70 -6.13 -6.36
C CYS A 263 -3.29 -5.90 -5.79
N LEU A 264 -2.24 -6.47 -6.41
CA LEU A 264 -0.88 -6.42 -5.89
C LEU A 264 -0.18 -5.13 -6.33
N TYR A 265 -0.77 -3.98 -6.00
CA TYR A 265 -0.35 -2.66 -6.49
C TYR A 265 1.08 -2.28 -6.10
N GLU A 266 1.65 -2.90 -5.07
CA GLU A 266 3.04 -2.67 -4.64
C GLU A 266 4.07 -3.46 -5.47
N LEU A 267 3.64 -4.34 -6.39
CA LEU A 267 4.56 -5.08 -7.24
C LEU A 267 5.41 -4.13 -8.10
N SER A 268 6.72 -4.27 -7.95
CA SER A 268 7.74 -3.61 -8.77
C SER A 268 8.39 -4.58 -9.76
N THR A 269 8.48 -5.87 -9.39
CA THR A 269 9.03 -6.92 -10.26
C THR A 269 8.09 -8.10 -10.33
N LEU A 270 7.72 -8.49 -11.54
CA LEU A 270 6.95 -9.70 -11.83
C LEU A 270 7.65 -10.53 -12.90
N ASN A 271 8.09 -11.73 -12.52
CA ASN A 271 8.63 -12.73 -13.43
C ASN A 271 7.66 -13.91 -13.49
N ILE A 272 7.13 -14.21 -14.68
CA ILE A 272 6.20 -15.32 -14.89
C ILE A 272 6.39 -15.93 -16.28
N GLN A 273 7.66 -16.06 -16.69
CA GLN A 273 8.01 -16.66 -17.97
C GLN A 273 7.62 -18.14 -18.03
N ASN A 274 7.51 -18.70 -19.24
CA ASN A 274 7.29 -20.13 -19.48
C ASN A 274 6.08 -20.67 -18.70
N ASN A 275 4.93 -20.05 -18.93
CA ASN A 275 3.64 -20.45 -18.39
C ASN A 275 2.62 -20.58 -19.54
N TYR A 276 1.33 -20.66 -19.24
CA TYR A 276 0.26 -20.80 -20.25
C TYR A 276 -0.66 -19.57 -20.29
N ILE A 277 -0.11 -18.40 -20.03
CA ILE A 277 -0.87 -17.14 -19.91
C ILE A 277 -1.25 -16.65 -21.30
N LYS A 278 -2.50 -16.20 -21.42
CA LYS A 278 -3.03 -15.53 -22.63
C LYS A 278 -3.52 -14.13 -22.35
N ASP A 279 -4.15 -13.94 -21.19
CA ASP A 279 -4.75 -12.69 -20.76
C ASP A 279 -3.90 -12.05 -19.65
N ILE A 280 -3.40 -10.84 -19.94
CA ILE A 280 -2.66 -10.01 -19.00
C ILE A 280 -3.44 -8.76 -18.56
N SER A 281 -4.75 -8.69 -18.83
CA SER A 281 -5.62 -7.62 -18.34
C SER A 281 -5.55 -7.36 -16.83
N PRO A 282 -5.28 -8.36 -15.95
CA PRO A 282 -5.08 -8.11 -14.52
C PRO A 282 -3.89 -7.20 -14.20
N LEU A 283 -2.92 -7.04 -15.11
CA LEU A 283 -1.73 -6.23 -14.88
C LEU A 283 -1.96 -4.73 -15.11
N ARG A 284 -3.10 -4.34 -15.71
CA ARG A 284 -3.37 -2.97 -16.20
C ARG A 284 -3.11 -1.86 -15.18
N ASN A 285 -3.38 -2.13 -13.91
CA ASN A 285 -3.30 -1.15 -12.83
C ASN A 285 -2.07 -1.32 -11.93
N LEU A 286 -1.14 -2.23 -12.26
CA LEU A 286 0.09 -2.45 -11.49
C LEU A 286 1.17 -1.43 -11.88
N THR A 287 0.83 -0.14 -11.76
CA THR A 287 1.62 0.99 -12.29
C THR A 287 2.99 1.16 -11.64
N ASN A 288 3.27 0.45 -10.54
CA ASN A 288 4.57 0.41 -9.88
C ASN A 288 5.55 -0.59 -10.51
N LEU A 289 5.11 -1.41 -11.47
CA LEU A 289 5.98 -2.36 -12.16
C LEU A 289 7.13 -1.63 -12.88
N THR A 290 8.36 -1.97 -12.52
CA THR A 290 9.59 -1.54 -13.19
C THR A 290 10.19 -2.65 -14.04
N ASN A 291 9.92 -3.91 -13.68
CA ASN A 291 10.45 -5.09 -14.34
C ASN A 291 9.33 -6.11 -14.58
N LEU A 292 9.09 -6.45 -15.84
CA LEU A 292 8.10 -7.45 -16.23
C LEU A 292 8.72 -8.45 -17.21
N ASN A 293 8.75 -9.72 -16.81
CA ASN A 293 9.11 -10.83 -17.69
C ASN A 293 7.92 -11.78 -17.83
N ILE A 294 7.33 -11.80 -19.02
CA ILE A 294 6.20 -12.65 -19.43
C ILE A 294 6.55 -13.46 -20.69
N MET A 295 7.85 -13.70 -20.90
CA MET A 295 8.39 -14.49 -22.01
C MET A 295 7.78 -15.90 -22.07
N GLY A 296 7.64 -16.48 -23.26
CA GLY A 296 7.32 -17.90 -23.40
C GLY A 296 5.91 -18.23 -22.90
N ASN A 297 4.95 -17.40 -23.29
CA ASN A 297 3.53 -17.58 -22.99
C ASN A 297 2.73 -17.63 -24.32
N ALA A 298 1.41 -17.42 -24.28
CA ALA A 298 0.55 -17.39 -25.46
C ALA A 298 -0.19 -16.04 -25.59
N ILE A 299 0.48 -14.95 -25.20
CA ILE A 299 -0.08 -13.59 -25.17
C ILE A 299 -0.16 -13.03 -26.59
N GLN A 300 -1.28 -12.36 -26.90
CA GLN A 300 -1.51 -11.68 -28.17
C GLN A 300 -1.74 -10.19 -27.95
N ASP A 301 -2.56 -9.85 -26.96
CA ASP A 301 -2.90 -8.48 -26.61
C ASP A 301 -2.04 -7.96 -25.46
N ILE A 302 -1.33 -6.86 -25.71
CA ILE A 302 -0.53 -6.15 -24.70
C ILE A 302 -1.05 -4.74 -24.38
N TRP A 303 -2.27 -4.38 -24.78
CA TRP A 303 -2.92 -3.13 -24.35
C TRP A 303 -2.94 -2.91 -22.84
N PRO A 304 -3.05 -3.95 -21.99
CA PRO A 304 -2.93 -3.78 -20.55
C PRO A 304 -1.62 -3.12 -20.08
N LEU A 305 -0.55 -3.13 -20.89
CA LEU A 305 0.73 -2.53 -20.52
C LEU A 305 0.80 -1.01 -20.76
N GLU A 306 -0.15 -0.42 -21.49
CA GLU A 306 -0.09 0.97 -21.98
C GLU A 306 0.21 2.00 -20.88
N ASN A 307 -0.34 1.79 -19.68
CA ASN A 307 -0.22 2.73 -18.56
C ASN A 307 0.88 2.38 -17.55
N LEU A 308 1.68 1.36 -17.80
CA LEU A 308 2.76 0.93 -16.90
C LEU A 308 4.02 1.80 -17.10
N LYS A 309 3.86 3.11 -16.94
CA LYS A 309 4.89 4.12 -17.27
C LYS A 309 6.18 3.99 -16.45
N ALA A 310 6.17 3.26 -15.34
CA ALA A 310 7.34 2.98 -14.53
C ALA A 310 8.24 1.85 -15.09
N LEU A 311 7.78 1.12 -16.11
CA LEU A 311 8.53 0.01 -16.70
C LEU A 311 9.89 0.49 -17.24
N LYS A 312 10.94 -0.22 -16.82
CA LYS A 312 12.32 -0.05 -17.26
C LYS A 312 12.82 -1.24 -18.07
N SER A 313 12.31 -2.43 -17.77
CA SER A 313 12.65 -3.67 -18.45
C SER A 313 11.39 -4.47 -18.73
N LEU A 314 11.17 -4.79 -20.00
CA LEU A 314 10.07 -5.60 -20.49
C LEU A 314 10.60 -6.73 -21.37
N ASN A 315 10.29 -7.97 -20.99
CA ASN A 315 10.50 -9.13 -21.83
C ASN A 315 9.14 -9.78 -22.14
N VAL A 316 8.73 -9.69 -23.40
CA VAL A 316 7.51 -10.31 -23.96
C VAL A 316 7.86 -11.26 -25.11
N SER A 317 9.12 -11.66 -25.22
CA SER A 317 9.58 -12.56 -26.28
C SER A 317 8.91 -13.92 -26.25
N ASN A 318 8.92 -14.62 -27.39
CA ASN A 318 8.32 -15.94 -27.54
C ASN A 318 6.83 -15.95 -27.12
N ASN A 319 6.05 -15.08 -27.74
CA ASN A 319 4.61 -14.95 -27.57
C ASN A 319 3.94 -14.93 -28.96
N ARG A 320 2.74 -14.35 -29.07
CA ARG A 320 1.96 -14.26 -30.31
C ARG A 320 1.55 -12.82 -30.62
N ILE A 321 2.39 -11.87 -30.24
CA ILE A 321 2.12 -10.43 -30.33
C ILE A 321 2.37 -9.97 -31.77
N SER A 322 1.43 -9.22 -32.34
CA SER A 322 1.61 -8.58 -33.65
C SER A 322 1.57 -7.05 -33.58
N ASP A 323 1.00 -6.50 -32.51
CA ASP A 323 0.82 -5.07 -32.29
C ASP A 323 1.54 -4.65 -31.02
N ILE A 324 2.49 -3.72 -31.17
CA ILE A 324 3.27 -3.14 -30.08
C ILE A 324 2.97 -1.65 -29.84
N TYR A 325 1.91 -1.12 -30.44
CA TYR A 325 1.46 0.25 -30.21
C TYR A 325 1.24 0.61 -28.73
N PRO A 326 0.83 -0.29 -27.82
CA PRO A 326 0.72 0.02 -26.39
C PRO A 326 2.02 0.51 -25.75
N LEU A 327 3.16 0.20 -26.35
CA LEU A 327 4.46 0.56 -25.81
C LEU A 327 4.83 2.02 -26.07
N HIS A 328 4.15 2.72 -26.99
CA HIS A 328 4.54 4.06 -27.49
C HIS A 328 4.84 5.10 -26.40
N GLY A 329 4.17 4.99 -25.24
CA GLY A 329 4.31 5.93 -24.13
C GLY A 329 5.18 5.45 -22.98
N LEU A 330 5.89 4.32 -23.08
CA LEU A 330 6.73 3.76 -22.01
C LEU A 330 8.13 4.38 -22.02
N ARG A 331 8.20 5.68 -21.70
CA ARG A 331 9.42 6.50 -21.84
C ARG A 331 10.59 6.12 -20.90
N ASN A 332 10.33 5.31 -19.87
CA ASN A 332 11.37 4.86 -18.94
C ASN A 332 12.01 3.53 -19.35
N LEU A 333 11.58 2.96 -20.48
CA LEU A 333 12.05 1.65 -20.94
C LEU A 333 13.51 1.76 -21.40
N THR A 334 14.36 0.90 -20.86
CA THR A 334 15.79 0.81 -21.17
C THR A 334 16.17 -0.56 -21.72
N LYS A 335 15.31 -1.57 -21.51
CA LYS A 335 15.47 -2.93 -22.03
C LYS A 335 14.12 -3.42 -22.57
N LEU A 336 14.10 -3.81 -23.83
CA LEU A 336 12.93 -4.35 -24.50
C LEU A 336 13.30 -5.58 -25.32
N ASP A 337 12.73 -6.72 -24.95
CA ASP A 337 12.78 -7.93 -25.78
C ASP A 337 11.38 -8.29 -26.26
N VAL A 338 11.17 -8.16 -27.58
CA VAL A 338 9.95 -8.55 -28.29
C VAL A 338 10.22 -9.64 -29.33
N SER A 339 11.38 -10.31 -29.24
CA SER A 339 11.77 -11.33 -30.21
C SER A 339 10.81 -12.53 -30.24
N ALA A 340 10.84 -13.32 -31.32
CA ALA A 340 9.99 -14.50 -31.49
C ALA A 340 8.48 -14.17 -31.31
N ASN A 341 8.01 -13.22 -32.10
CA ASN A 341 6.62 -12.77 -32.16
C ASN A 341 6.19 -12.60 -33.64
N TYR A 342 5.06 -11.94 -33.89
CA TYR A 342 4.51 -11.71 -35.24
C TYR A 342 4.48 -10.23 -35.61
N ILE A 343 5.41 -9.42 -35.07
CA ILE A 343 5.45 -7.98 -35.24
C ILE A 343 5.89 -7.64 -36.68
N LYS A 344 5.27 -6.61 -37.25
CA LYS A 344 5.63 -6.06 -38.56
C LYS A 344 5.95 -4.57 -38.48
N ASP A 345 5.15 -3.85 -37.69
CA ASP A 345 5.25 -2.42 -37.49
C ASP A 345 5.97 -2.11 -36.17
N ILE A 346 7.04 -1.31 -36.25
CA ILE A 346 7.82 -0.85 -35.11
C ILE A 346 7.77 0.67 -34.90
N TYR A 347 6.83 1.38 -35.56
CA TYR A 347 6.57 2.80 -35.36
C TYR A 347 6.46 3.23 -33.88
N PRO A 348 5.85 2.43 -32.97
CA PRO A 348 5.81 2.78 -31.54
C PRO A 348 7.19 2.95 -30.89
N LEU A 349 8.24 2.30 -31.41
CA LEU A 349 9.61 2.42 -30.91
C LEU A 349 10.24 3.76 -31.27
N LYS A 350 9.88 4.35 -32.41
CA LYS A 350 10.27 5.72 -32.77
C LYS A 350 9.80 6.74 -31.73
N ILE A 351 8.55 6.61 -31.28
CA ILE A 351 7.98 7.49 -30.26
C ILE A 351 8.73 7.35 -28.92
N ILE A 352 9.12 6.13 -28.57
CA ILE A 352 9.96 5.89 -27.39
C ILE A 352 11.32 6.55 -27.56
N ALA A 353 12.00 6.36 -28.71
CA ALA A 353 13.31 6.95 -29.01
C ALA A 353 13.31 8.47 -28.94
N GLU A 354 12.32 9.11 -29.58
CA GLU A 354 12.19 10.58 -29.63
C GLU A 354 11.91 11.22 -28.27
N THR A 355 11.40 10.44 -27.31
CA THR A 355 11.00 10.95 -25.99
C THR A 355 11.86 10.43 -24.84
N ASN A 356 12.83 9.56 -25.11
CA ASN A 356 13.70 8.94 -24.12
C ASN A 356 15.15 9.44 -24.30
N ASN A 357 15.81 9.76 -23.18
CA ASN A 357 17.19 10.28 -23.18
C ASN A 357 18.24 9.16 -22.93
N THR A 358 17.87 7.88 -23.11
CA THR A 358 18.72 6.73 -22.79
C THR A 358 18.71 5.69 -23.92
N ASN A 359 19.86 5.04 -24.14
CA ASN A 359 20.00 3.96 -25.12
C ASN A 359 19.05 2.80 -24.76
N LEU A 360 18.22 2.39 -25.71
CA LEU A 360 17.32 1.25 -25.58
C LEU A 360 18.06 -0.04 -25.98
N ASP A 361 18.26 -0.95 -25.03
CA ASP A 361 18.70 -2.32 -25.30
C ASP A 361 17.51 -3.09 -25.91
N LEU A 362 17.57 -3.34 -27.22
CA LEU A 362 16.44 -3.79 -28.02
C LEU A 362 16.73 -5.12 -28.74
N ASN A 363 15.82 -6.08 -28.60
CA ASN A 363 15.82 -7.32 -29.36
C ASN A 363 14.53 -7.49 -30.17
N LEU A 364 14.67 -7.46 -31.50
CA LEU A 364 13.58 -7.60 -32.49
C LEU A 364 13.61 -8.92 -33.26
N ALA A 365 14.55 -9.82 -32.95
CA ALA A 365 14.78 -11.03 -33.74
C ALA A 365 13.51 -11.89 -33.90
N GLU A 366 13.45 -12.69 -34.95
CA GLU A 366 12.35 -13.65 -35.15
C GLU A 366 10.96 -13.01 -35.16
N ASN A 367 10.84 -11.84 -35.79
CA ASN A 367 9.59 -11.17 -36.13
C ASN A 367 9.40 -11.12 -37.65
N SER A 368 8.30 -10.53 -38.11
CA SER A 368 7.98 -10.33 -39.53
C SER A 368 8.25 -8.89 -39.99
N ILE A 369 9.34 -8.28 -39.50
CA ILE A 369 9.71 -6.89 -39.77
C ILE A 369 10.49 -6.82 -41.09
N ASP A 370 10.16 -5.85 -41.94
CA ASP A 370 10.89 -5.57 -43.18
C ASP A 370 12.09 -4.67 -42.89
N PHE A 371 13.30 -5.22 -42.98
CA PHE A 371 14.57 -4.50 -42.79
C PHE A 371 15.25 -4.15 -44.13
N SER A 372 14.52 -4.12 -45.25
CA SER A 372 15.08 -3.68 -46.53
C SER A 372 15.52 -2.22 -46.49
N ASP A 373 16.55 -1.86 -47.25
CA ASP A 373 17.06 -0.49 -47.32
C ASP A 373 15.94 0.49 -47.73
N GLY A 374 15.75 1.55 -46.93
CA GLY A 374 14.70 2.54 -47.14
C GLY A 374 13.32 2.16 -46.59
N SER A 375 13.19 0.99 -45.96
CA SER A 375 12.00 0.64 -45.18
C SER A 375 11.83 1.57 -43.97
N GLU A 376 10.60 1.67 -43.48
CA GLU A 376 10.30 2.44 -42.26
C GLU A 376 11.04 1.88 -41.05
N ALA A 377 11.13 0.55 -40.92
CA ALA A 377 11.84 -0.08 -39.82
C ALA A 377 13.35 0.24 -39.84
N SER A 378 13.98 0.25 -41.03
CA SER A 378 15.38 0.67 -41.18
C SER A 378 15.59 2.10 -40.69
N ALA A 379 14.72 3.04 -41.07
CA ALA A 379 14.83 4.44 -40.65
C ALA A 379 14.59 4.63 -39.13
N ILE A 380 13.77 3.78 -38.52
CA ILE A 380 13.54 3.78 -37.07
C ILE A 380 14.76 3.24 -36.31
N LEU A 381 15.45 2.23 -36.86
CA LEU A 381 16.66 1.69 -36.25
C LEU A 381 17.84 2.66 -36.27
N ASP A 382 17.93 3.55 -37.27
CA ASP A 382 19.00 4.55 -37.34
C ASP A 382 18.94 5.61 -36.22
N ILE A 383 17.81 5.74 -35.53
CA ILE A 383 17.59 6.72 -34.45
C ILE A 383 17.48 6.08 -33.05
N LEU A 384 17.44 4.74 -32.98
CA LEU A 384 17.39 3.95 -31.74
C LEU A 384 18.81 3.59 -31.29
#